data_AF-A0AA87Z262-F1
#
_entry.id   AF-A0AA87Z262-F1
#
_cell.length_a   1.000
_cell.length_b   1.000
_cell.length_c   1.000
_cell.angle_alpha   90.00
_cell.angle_beta   90.00
_cell.angle_gamma   90.00
#
_symmetry.space_group_name_H-M   'P 1'
#
loop_
_entity.id
_entity.type
_entity.pdbx_description
1 polymer ?
#
loop_
_entity_poly.entity_id
_entity_poly.type
_entity_poly.pdbx_seq_one_letter_code
_entity_poly.pdbx_strand_id
1 'polypeptide(L)'
;MACKFSSPLTLIFLVFTATISLSNAGTITPLINLAGHCDPTNNGCAFLTSDIKACHSQGIKVLLSIGGGAGSYYLSSADDAR
;
A
#
# COMPACT_ATOMS: atom_id res chain seq x y z
N MET A 1 18.51 9.38 8.12
CA MET A 1 17.85 8.84 6.91
C MET A 1 16.92 9.92 6.38
N ALA A 2 16.91 10.16 5.07
CA ALA A 2 16.09 11.20 4.45
C ALA A 2 14.70 10.64 4.09
N CYS A 3 13.66 11.46 4.21
CA CYS A 3 12.34 11.14 3.67
C CYS A 3 12.43 11.16 2.13
N LYS A 4 12.51 9.98 1.49
CA LYS A 4 12.58 9.88 0.02
C LYS A 4 11.29 10.30 -0.69
N PHE A 5 10.21 10.45 0.08
CA PHE A 5 8.91 10.87 -0.41
C PHE A 5 8.74 12.40 -0.35
N SER A 6 9.71 13.19 0.12
CA SER A 6 9.55 14.64 0.27
C SER A 6 9.45 15.41 -1.06
N SER A 7 8.28 15.40 -1.69
CA SER A 7 7.90 16.31 -2.77
C SER A 7 7.14 17.51 -2.19
N PRO A 8 7.26 18.70 -2.80
CA PRO A 8 6.70 19.94 -2.24
C PRO A 8 5.16 20.00 -2.27
N LEU A 9 4.49 19.07 -2.94
CA LEU A 9 3.03 18.94 -2.89
C LEU A 9 2.64 17.89 -1.85
N THR A 10 2.27 18.39 -0.68
CA THR A 10 1.71 17.64 0.44
C THR A 10 0.43 16.91 0.04
N LEU A 11 0.55 15.67 -0.46
CA LEU A 11 -0.29 14.49 -0.19
C LEU A 11 0.22 13.36 -1.09
N ILE A 12 1.01 12.46 -0.52
CA ILE A 12 1.63 11.39 -1.30
C ILE A 12 0.70 10.21 -1.25
N PHE A 13 -0.18 10.17 -2.23
CA PHE A 13 -0.86 8.93 -2.57
C PHE A 13 0.16 8.05 -3.26
N LEU A 14 0.63 7.03 -2.55
CA LEU A 14 1.16 5.87 -3.23
C LEU A 14 -0.03 5.31 -4.03
N VAL A 15 -0.06 5.58 -5.34
CA VAL A 15 -1.12 5.09 -6.23
C VAL A 15 -0.87 3.60 -6.44
N PHE A 16 -1.59 2.77 -5.70
CA PHE A 16 -1.52 1.33 -5.82
C PHE A 16 -2.58 0.84 -6.81
N THR A 17 -2.19 -0.01 -7.75
CA THR A 17 -3.12 -0.91 -8.42
C THR A 17 -3.22 -2.17 -7.56
N ALA A 18 -4.08 -2.16 -6.55
CA ALA A 18 -4.21 -3.30 -5.65
C ALA A 18 -4.85 -4.48 -6.40
N THR A 19 -4.05 -5.47 -6.80
CA THR A 19 -4.59 -6.79 -7.18
C THR A 19 -4.79 -7.58 -5.91
N ILE A 20 -6.01 -7.56 -5.41
CA ILE A 20 -6.43 -8.45 -4.33
C ILE A 20 -6.66 -9.85 -4.94
N SER A 21 -5.81 -10.80 -4.59
CA SER A 21 -5.94 -12.20 -5.06
C SER A 21 -6.87 -12.97 -4.12
N LEU A 22 -7.99 -13.46 -4.65
CA LEU A 22 -8.89 -14.34 -3.91
C LEU A 22 -8.21 -15.71 -3.71
N SER A 23 -8.09 -16.16 -2.46
CA SER A 23 -7.73 -17.55 -2.16
C SER A 23 -9.01 -18.40 -2.07
N ASN A 24 -8.92 -19.68 -2.45
CA ASN A 24 -10.04 -20.64 -2.59
C ASN A 24 -10.84 -20.96 -1.30
N ALA A 25 -10.60 -20.24 -0.19
CA ALA A 25 -11.24 -20.46 1.10
C ALA A 25 -12.14 -19.28 1.56
N GLY A 26 -12.39 -18.29 0.70
CA GLY A 26 -13.15 -17.08 1.07
C GLY A 26 -12.33 -16.04 1.83
N THR A 27 -11.04 -16.31 2.09
CA THR A 27 -10.12 -15.32 2.67
C THR A 27 -9.47 -14.49 1.57
N ILE A 28 -9.62 -13.18 1.70
CA ILE A 28 -8.93 -12.19 0.90
C ILE A 28 -7.56 -11.90 1.53
N THR A 29 -6.47 -12.18 0.80
CA THR A 29 -5.12 -11.75 1.22
C THR A 29 -4.78 -10.46 0.47
N PRO A 30 -4.70 -9.30 1.14
CA PRO A 30 -4.32 -8.06 0.48
C PRO A 30 -2.86 -8.13 0.04
N LEU A 31 -2.59 -7.86 -1.24
CA LEU A 31 -1.25 -7.75 -1.77
C LEU A 31 -0.95 -6.32 -2.17
N ILE A 32 0.18 -5.79 -1.69
CA ILE A 32 0.65 -4.46 -2.06
C ILE A 32 1.36 -4.53 -3.42
N ASN A 33 0.88 -3.78 -4.41
CA ASN A 33 1.49 -3.74 -5.74
C ASN A 33 2.11 -2.36 -5.98
N LEU A 34 3.43 -2.32 -6.08
CA LEU A 34 4.20 -1.11 -6.35
C LEU A 34 4.78 -1.09 -7.77
N ALA A 35 4.01 -1.54 -8.77
CA ALA A 35 4.38 -1.44 -10.20
C ALA A 35 5.79 -1.98 -10.54
N GLY A 36 6.25 -3.00 -9.82
CA GLY A 36 7.58 -3.60 -9.99
C GLY A 36 8.72 -2.97 -9.17
N HIS A 37 8.45 -1.96 -8.33
CA HIS A 37 9.46 -1.38 -7.44
C HIS A 37 9.94 -2.35 -6.34
N CYS A 38 9.11 -3.31 -5.96
CA CYS A 38 9.46 -4.39 -5.03
C CYS A 38 8.49 -5.56 -5.19
N ASP A 39 8.91 -6.73 -4.72
CA ASP A 39 8.05 -7.91 -4.65
C ASP A 39 7.50 -8.06 -3.22
N PRO A 40 6.17 -7.99 -3.02
CA PRO A 40 5.56 -8.16 -1.71
C PRO A 40 5.57 -9.61 -1.22
N THR A 41 5.69 -10.59 -2.12
CA THR A 41 5.57 -12.03 -1.80
C THR A 41 6.80 -12.60 -1.10
N ASN A 42 7.93 -11.88 -1.15
CA ASN A 42 9.22 -12.29 -0.58
C ASN A 42 9.78 -11.28 0.43
N ASN A 43 8.92 -10.45 1.03
CA ASN A 43 9.31 -9.36 1.95
C ASN A 43 10.19 -8.26 1.28
N GLY A 44 10.24 -8.21 -0.04
CA GLY A 44 11.06 -7.28 -0.82
C GLY A 44 10.67 -5.80 -0.67
N CYS A 45 9.49 -5.50 -0.12
CA CYS A 45 9.03 -4.12 0.13
C CYS A 45 9.39 -3.58 1.53
N ALA A 46 9.98 -4.40 2.42
CA ALA A 46 10.22 -4.03 3.82
C ALA A 46 11.17 -2.83 3.99
N PHE A 47 12.05 -2.58 3.02
CA PHE A 47 12.99 -1.45 3.05
C PHE A 47 12.28 -0.09 3.09
N LEU A 48 11.04 0.00 2.60
CA LEU A 48 10.23 1.23 2.63
C LEU A 48 9.90 1.69 4.06
N THR A 49 9.98 0.78 5.05
CA THR A 49 9.67 1.07 6.46
C THR A 49 10.51 2.22 7.01
N SER A 50 11.80 2.27 6.70
CA SER A 50 12.70 3.31 7.21
C SER A 50 12.40 4.67 6.57
N ASP A 51 12.09 4.69 5.28
CA ASP A 51 11.71 5.90 4.55
C ASP A 51 10.36 6.45 5.05
N ILE A 52 9.36 5.58 5.26
CA ILE A 52 8.05 5.96 5.81
C ILE A 52 8.20 6.57 7.21
N LYS A 53 8.98 5.92 8.09
CA LYS A 53 9.26 6.44 9.45
C LYS A 53 9.96 7.80 9.41
N ALA A 54 10.93 7.98 8.51
CA ALA A 54 11.61 9.26 8.31
C ALA A 54 10.63 10.36 7.86
N CYS A 55 9.70 10.06 6.97
CA CYS A 55 8.67 11.00 6.54
C CYS A 55 7.68 11.35 7.65
N HIS A 56 7.19 10.37 8.40
CA HIS A 56 6.31 10.61 9.55
C HIS A 56 6.99 11.49 10.60
N SER A 57 8.29 11.31 10.85
CA SER A 57 9.06 12.16 11.79
C SER A 57 9.19 13.63 11.35
N GLN A 58 8.97 13.91 10.06
CA GLN A 58 8.98 15.26 9.48
C GLN A 58 7.56 15.84 9.35
N GLY A 59 6.54 15.17 9.88
CA GLY A 59 5.14 15.59 9.77
C GLY A 59 4.49 15.30 8.41
N ILE A 60 5.19 14.57 7.52
CA ILE A 60 4.66 14.18 6.21
C ILE A 60 3.76 12.97 6.40
N LYS A 61 2.52 13.05 5.93
CA LYS A 61 1.56 11.94 5.95
C LYS A 61 1.77 11.04 4.73
N VAL A 62 2.06 9.76 4.98
CA VAL A 62 2.12 8.73 3.94
C VAL A 62 0.86 7.87 4.08
N LEU A 63 0.03 7.83 3.03
CA LEU A 63 -1.24 7.11 3.04
C LEU A 63 -1.19 5.90 2.09
N LEU A 64 -1.81 4.80 2.51
CA LEU A 64 -2.04 3.63 1.69
C LEU A 64 -3.33 3.81 0.88
N SER A 65 -3.23 3.87 -0.44
CA SER A 65 -4.40 3.87 -1.32
C SER A 65 -4.87 2.44 -1.57
N ILE A 66 -6.14 2.16 -1.31
CA ILE A 66 -6.77 0.86 -1.61
C ILE A 66 -7.68 1.05 -2.83
N GLY A 67 -7.51 0.19 -3.83
CA GLY A 67 -8.30 0.21 -5.08
C GLY A 67 -7.43 0.40 -6.32
N GLY A 68 -7.91 1.19 -7.27
CA GLY A 68 -7.24 1.50 -8.54
C GLY A 68 -8.07 1.04 -9.75
N GLY A 69 -7.61 1.31 -10.98
CA GLY A 69 -8.35 0.95 -12.19
C GLY A 69 -8.38 -0.55 -12.55
N ALA A 70 -7.71 -1.40 -11.76
CA ALA A 70 -7.54 -2.82 -12.03
C ALA A 70 -7.52 -3.64 -10.72
N GLY A 71 -7.94 -4.91 -10.79
CA GLY A 71 -8.06 -5.81 -9.65
C GLY A 71 -9.50 -6.01 -9.18
N SER A 72 -9.75 -7.07 -8.42
CA SER A 72 -11.06 -7.38 -7.84
C SER A 72 -11.04 -7.06 -6.34
N TYR A 73 -11.43 -5.85 -5.97
CA TYR A 73 -11.54 -5.42 -4.58
C TYR A 73 -13.00 -5.03 -4.28
N TYR A 74 -13.57 -5.62 -3.23
CA TYR A 74 -14.90 -5.29 -2.75
C TYR A 74 -15.00 -5.66 -1.27
N LEU A 75 -15.87 -4.96 -0.56
CA LEU A 75 -16.27 -5.33 0.80
C LEU A 75 -17.54 -6.16 0.69
N SER A 76 -17.50 -7.38 1.20
CA SER A 76 -18.62 -8.33 1.14
C SER A 76 -19.70 -8.06 2.20
N SER A 77 -19.34 -7.36 3.28
CA SER A 77 -20.23 -7.00 4.39
C SER A 77 -19.64 -5.86 5.22
N ALA A 78 -20.40 -5.36 6.21
CA ALA A 78 -19.85 -4.43 7.20
C ALA A 78 -18.82 -5.09 8.13
N ASP A 79 -18.94 -6.40 8.37
CA ASP A 79 -17.99 -7.15 9.18
C ASP A 79 -16.64 -7.32 8.47
N ASP A 80 -16.63 -7.42 7.14
CA ASP A 80 -15.42 -7.44 6.30
C ASP A 80 -14.66 -6.09 6.30
N ALA A 81 -15.34 -5.00 6.70
CA ALA A 81 -14.80 -3.64 6.69
C ALA A 81 -14.25 -3.16 8.04
N ARG A 82 -14.32 -3.99 9.08
CA ARG A 82 -13.88 -3.67 10.45
C ARG A 82 -12.42 -4.03 10.68
#